data_AF-A0A4V5P0I8-F1
#
_entry.id   AF-A0A4V5P0I8-F1
#
_cell.length_a   1.000
_cell.length_b   1.000
_cell.length_c   1.000
_cell.angle_alpha   90.00
_cell.angle_beta   90.00
_cell.angle_gamma   90.00
#
_symmetry.space_group_name_H-M   'P 1'
#
loop_
_entity.id
_entity.type
_entity.pdbx_description
1 polymer ?
#
loop_
_entity_poly.entity_id
_entity_poly.type
_entity_poly.pdbx_seq_one_letter_code
_entity_poly.pdbx_strand_id
1 'polypeptide(L)'
;MKLNNAFKSLYLGLVAISFLFACTSDEKPVTTAKTEVAPVSKNPFPFYKSIEIKPGFNFEVVSWGKGIDTLGGYLILMSDSLKNNYKSISVEREGVISEAWNMDLDNDGNPEIYIQYLIRKNTNDLNVYEYANNGFNKISFPGLSSENKKGYKGDDQFYIKNGDLFRTVPIVTIDSGKTTTLVKTLQYSLRGNSFAASEVKYKE
;
A
#
# COMPACT_ATOMS: atom_id res chain seq x y z
N MET A 1 49.95 59.07 44.86
CA MET A 1 48.99 58.20 45.57
C MET A 1 47.60 58.81 45.44
N LYS A 2 46.57 58.01 45.12
CA LYS A 2 45.12 58.38 45.09
C LYS A 2 44.59 59.20 43.90
N LEU A 3 44.50 58.63 42.70
CA LEU A 3 43.53 59.13 41.69
C LEU A 3 42.83 58.04 40.85
N ASN A 4 43.06 56.76 41.13
CA ASN A 4 42.46 55.65 40.36
C ASN A 4 41.29 54.94 41.07
N ASN A 5 40.93 55.36 42.28
CA ASN A 5 39.83 54.74 43.04
C ASN A 5 38.51 55.53 42.97
N ALA A 6 38.52 56.78 42.49
CA ALA A 6 37.30 57.58 42.37
C ALA A 6 36.47 57.21 41.13
N PHE A 7 37.10 56.77 40.04
CA PHE A 7 36.40 56.39 38.81
C PHE A 7 35.70 55.03 38.87
N LYS A 8 36.17 54.11 39.72
CA LYS A 8 35.50 52.79 39.90
C LYS A 8 34.23 52.88 40.74
N SER A 9 34.09 53.90 41.59
CA SER A 9 32.89 54.05 42.43
C SER A 9 31.74 54.75 41.71
N LEU A 10 32.00 55.45 40.60
CA LEU A 10 30.95 56.11 39.80
C LEU A 10 30.30 55.15 38.78
N TYR A 11 31.06 54.17 38.29
CA TYR A 11 30.52 53.14 37.37
C TYR A 11 29.67 52.08 38.08
N LEU A 12 29.85 51.88 39.39
CA LEU A 12 29.06 50.93 40.17
C LEU A 12 27.69 51.48 40.62
N GLY A 13 27.50 52.81 40.60
CA GLY A 13 26.23 53.46 40.94
C GLY A 13 25.23 53.56 39.79
N LEU A 14 25.70 53.49 38.53
CA LEU A 14 24.84 53.63 37.34
C LEU A 14 24.27 52.30 36.83
N VAL A 15 24.79 51.16 37.27
CA VAL A 15 24.24 49.83 36.95
C VAL A 15 23.15 49.40 37.93
N ALA A 16 23.08 50.01 39.11
CA ALA A 16 22.11 49.65 40.16
C ALA A 16 20.71 50.26 39.98
N ILE A 17 20.51 51.21 39.06
CA ILE A 17 19.19 51.84 38.81
C ILE A 17 18.46 51.20 37.61
N SER A 18 19.11 50.31 36.86
CA SER A 18 18.50 49.65 35.69
C SER A 18 17.54 48.50 36.02
N PHE A 19 17.37 48.13 37.31
CA PHE A 19 16.59 46.96 37.73
C PHE A 19 15.21 47.27 38.36
N LEU A 20 14.72 48.51 38.31
CA LEU A 20 13.42 48.90 38.90
C LEU A 20 12.26 49.13 37.92
N PHE A 21 12.36 48.64 36.67
CA PHE A 21 11.22 48.61 35.74
C PHE A 21 10.80 47.19 35.34
N ALA A 22 10.95 46.23 36.25
CA ALA A 22 10.30 44.92 36.16
C ALA A 22 9.06 44.90 37.07
N CYS A 23 7.93 45.34 36.52
CA CYS A 23 6.55 44.89 36.79
C CYS A 23 5.56 45.99 36.40
N THR A 24 5.28 46.10 35.09
CA THR A 24 3.93 46.45 34.65
C THR A 24 3.46 45.25 33.85
N SER A 25 2.50 44.52 34.41
CA SER A 25 1.85 43.39 33.75
C SER A 25 0.91 43.94 32.69
N ASP A 26 1.44 44.26 31.51
CA ASP A 26 0.61 44.25 30.31
C ASP A 26 0.53 42.79 29.85
N GLU A 27 -0.43 42.06 30.42
CA GLU A 27 -0.94 40.83 29.81
C GLU A 27 -1.55 41.20 28.46
N LYS A 28 -0.71 41.33 27.42
CA LYS A 28 -1.18 41.12 26.07
C LYS A 28 -1.71 39.69 26.04
N PRO A 29 -2.98 39.47 25.67
CA PRO A 29 -3.49 38.13 25.58
C PRO A 29 -2.55 37.36 24.67
N VAL A 30 -1.97 36.28 25.19
CA VAL A 30 -1.31 35.27 24.37
C VAL A 30 -2.41 34.75 23.46
N THR A 31 -2.51 35.34 22.28
CA THR A 31 -3.15 34.69 21.15
C THR A 31 -2.36 33.42 20.97
N THR A 32 -2.90 32.34 21.53
CA THR A 32 -2.59 30.98 21.14
C THR A 32 -2.62 31.00 19.63
N ALA A 33 -1.44 30.96 19.00
CA ALA A 33 -1.36 30.72 17.58
C ALA A 33 -2.07 29.39 17.40
N LYS A 34 -3.32 29.44 16.91
CA LYS A 34 -4.02 28.27 16.40
C LYS A 34 -3.02 27.68 15.42
N THR A 35 -2.43 26.54 15.77
CA THR A 35 -1.75 25.72 14.79
C THR A 35 -2.82 25.47 13.75
N GLU A 36 -2.73 26.18 12.64
CA GLU A 36 -3.58 25.95 11.49
C GLU A 36 -3.28 24.52 11.10
N VAL A 37 -4.18 23.62 11.46
CA VAL A 37 -4.10 22.22 11.08
C VAL A 37 -4.11 22.26 9.56
N ALA A 38 -2.95 22.04 8.96
CA ALA A 38 -2.83 21.97 7.51
C ALA A 38 -3.96 21.08 7.01
N PRO A 39 -4.77 21.53 6.03
CA PRO A 39 -5.91 20.77 5.58
C PRO A 39 -5.41 19.38 5.20
N VAL A 40 -5.94 18.34 5.86
CA VAL A 40 -5.63 16.96 5.53
C VAL A 40 -5.99 16.80 4.06
N SER A 41 -4.96 16.75 3.22
CA SER A 41 -5.13 16.53 1.78
C SER A 41 -5.80 15.18 1.64
N LYS A 42 -7.09 15.18 1.31
CA LYS A 42 -7.80 13.94 1.00
C LYS A 42 -7.15 13.39 -0.26
N ASN A 43 -6.57 12.20 -0.16
CA ASN A 43 -6.04 11.50 -1.31
C ASN A 43 -7.10 11.50 -2.44
N PRO A 44 -6.82 12.10 -3.61
CA PRO A 44 -7.79 12.20 -4.68
C PRO A 44 -8.07 10.84 -5.34
N PHE A 45 -7.18 9.86 -5.11
CA PHE A 45 -7.27 8.53 -5.67
C PHE A 45 -8.06 7.59 -4.74
N PRO A 46 -8.98 6.77 -5.28
CA PRO A 46 -9.72 5.77 -4.50
C PRO A 46 -8.82 4.75 -3.81
N PHE A 47 -7.64 4.51 -4.36
CA PHE A 47 -6.62 3.66 -3.77
C PHE A 47 -5.25 4.28 -3.98
N TYR A 48 -4.46 4.32 -2.91
CA TYR A 48 -3.03 4.57 -2.92
C TYR A 48 -2.38 3.69 -1.86
N LYS A 49 -1.29 3.02 -2.23
CA LYS A 49 -0.45 2.29 -1.27
C LYS A 49 1.01 2.39 -1.69
N SER A 50 1.87 2.72 -0.75
CA SER A 50 3.32 2.68 -0.89
C SER A 50 3.86 1.46 -0.14
N ILE A 51 4.75 0.72 -0.79
CA ILE A 51 5.29 -0.56 -0.33
C ILE A 51 6.81 -0.49 -0.48
N GLU A 52 7.50 -0.40 0.65
CA GLU A 52 8.97 -0.48 0.67
C GLU A 52 9.40 -1.94 0.53
N ILE A 53 10.15 -2.25 -0.54
CA ILE A 53 10.70 -3.59 -0.75
C ILE A 53 12.03 -3.73 0.00
N LYS A 54 12.85 -2.68 -0.07
CA LYS A 54 14.12 -2.51 0.64
C LYS A 54 14.48 -1.02 0.64
N PRO A 55 15.43 -0.56 1.48
CA PRO A 55 15.76 0.86 1.58
C PRO A 55 16.02 1.52 0.22
N GLY A 56 15.22 2.55 -0.10
CA GLY A 56 15.31 3.30 -1.34
C GLY A 56 14.68 2.63 -2.57
N PHE A 57 14.15 1.41 -2.46
CA PHE A 57 13.42 0.70 -3.51
C PHE A 57 11.96 0.49 -3.09
N ASN A 58 11.04 1.17 -3.78
CA ASN A 58 9.62 1.18 -3.43
C ASN A 58 8.75 0.84 -4.64
N PHE A 59 7.62 0.18 -4.36
CA PHE A 59 6.47 0.16 -5.25
C PHE A 59 5.37 1.07 -4.71
N GLU A 60 4.78 1.86 -5.58
CA GLU A 60 3.57 2.60 -5.29
C GLU A 60 2.47 2.18 -6.26
N VAL A 61 1.28 1.94 -5.71
CA VAL A 61 0.10 1.59 -6.48
C VAL A 61 -0.91 2.71 -6.29
N VAL A 62 -1.34 3.31 -7.39
CA VAL A 62 -2.35 4.37 -7.39
C VAL A 62 -3.43 4.03 -8.40
N SER A 63 -4.69 4.28 -8.06
CA SER A 63 -5.82 3.99 -8.96
C SER A 63 -6.76 5.15 -9.20
N TRP A 64 -7.49 5.09 -10.31
CA TRP A 64 -8.57 6.02 -10.66
C TRP A 64 -9.77 5.24 -11.22
N GLY A 65 -10.89 5.93 -11.37
CA GLY A 65 -12.21 5.30 -11.56
C GLY A 65 -12.80 4.91 -10.21
N LYS A 66 -14.05 5.34 -9.95
CA LYS A 66 -14.65 5.33 -8.60
C LYS A 66 -15.74 4.27 -8.42
N GLY A 67 -16.24 3.67 -9.50
CA GLY A 67 -17.33 2.69 -9.45
C GLY A 67 -16.83 1.27 -9.66
N ILE A 68 -17.40 0.33 -8.91
CA ILE A 68 -17.16 -1.11 -9.10
C ILE A 68 -17.63 -1.57 -10.50
N ASP A 69 -18.71 -0.97 -11.01
CA ASP A 69 -19.28 -1.27 -12.33
C ASP A 69 -18.76 -0.32 -13.45
N THR A 70 -17.62 0.35 -13.23
CA THR A 70 -17.05 1.31 -14.19
C THR A 70 -15.64 0.92 -14.62
N LEU A 71 -15.27 1.25 -15.85
CA LEU A 71 -13.89 1.17 -16.31
C LEU A 71 -13.04 2.20 -15.55
N GLY A 72 -11.93 1.74 -14.99
CA GLY A 72 -10.93 2.55 -14.33
C GLY A 72 -9.53 2.06 -14.69
N GLY A 73 -8.57 2.41 -13.87
CA GLY A 73 -7.21 1.94 -14.07
C GLY A 73 -6.33 2.13 -12.84
N TYR A 74 -5.12 1.63 -12.95
CA TYR A 74 -4.08 1.84 -11.95
C TYR A 74 -2.70 1.99 -12.59
N LEU A 75 -1.83 2.69 -11.87
CA LEU A 75 -0.41 2.71 -12.13
C LEU A 75 0.27 1.87 -11.07
N ILE A 76 1.30 1.14 -11.49
CA ILE A 76 2.34 0.64 -10.60
C ILE A 76 3.57 1.49 -10.90
N LEU A 77 4.12 2.13 -9.87
CA LEU A 77 5.30 2.97 -9.93
C LEU A 77 6.41 2.29 -9.14
N MET A 78 7.56 2.05 -9.77
CA MET A 78 8.77 1.60 -9.10
C MET A 78 9.74 2.77 -8.99
N SER A 79 10.28 2.96 -7.80
CA SER A 79 11.28 3.97 -7.50
C SER A 79 12.49 3.31 -6.84
N ASP A 80 13.66 3.34 -7.50
CA ASP A 80 14.98 3.03 -6.95
C ASP A 80 15.77 4.34 -6.85
N SER A 81 15.62 5.02 -5.71
CA SER A 81 16.20 6.36 -5.49
C SER A 81 17.72 6.33 -5.38
N LEU A 82 18.29 5.21 -4.93
CA LEU A 82 19.74 5.03 -4.82
C LEU A 82 20.40 4.95 -6.21
N LYS A 83 19.67 4.45 -7.21
CA LYS A 83 20.16 4.32 -8.59
C LYS A 83 19.58 5.34 -9.55
N ASN A 84 18.75 6.27 -9.07
CA ASN A 84 18.00 7.22 -9.90
C ASN A 84 17.24 6.50 -11.04
N ASN A 85 16.62 5.36 -10.73
CA ASN A 85 15.91 4.53 -11.69
C ASN A 85 14.43 4.45 -11.33
N TYR A 86 13.58 4.82 -12.28
CA TYR A 86 12.14 4.89 -12.09
C TYR A 86 11.45 4.21 -13.26
N LYS A 87 10.45 3.37 -12.96
CA LYS A 87 9.67 2.62 -13.94
C LYS A 87 8.21 2.65 -13.59
N SER A 88 7.36 2.50 -14.59
CA SER A 88 5.93 2.38 -14.35
C SER A 88 5.25 1.55 -15.40
N ILE A 89 4.09 1.02 -15.04
CA ILE A 89 3.10 0.48 -15.96
C ILE A 89 1.74 1.08 -15.64
N SER A 90 0.90 1.17 -16.68
CA SER A 90 -0.50 1.57 -16.59
C SER A 90 -1.38 0.44 -17.07
N VAL A 91 -2.44 0.14 -16.31
CA VAL A 91 -3.33 -0.98 -16.58
C VAL A 91 -4.76 -0.54 -16.40
N GLU A 92 -5.58 -0.78 -17.43
CA GLU A 92 -7.02 -0.63 -17.35
C GLU A 92 -7.63 -1.78 -16.55
N ARG A 93 -8.70 -1.50 -15.80
CA ARG A 93 -9.42 -2.53 -15.05
C ARG A 93 -10.91 -2.24 -14.97
N GLU A 94 -11.67 -3.30 -14.78
CA GLU A 94 -13.02 -3.24 -14.22
C GLU A 94 -12.93 -3.44 -12.70
N GLY A 95 -13.81 -2.80 -11.93
CA GLY A 95 -13.82 -2.91 -10.48
C GLY A 95 -12.96 -1.88 -9.74
N VAL A 96 -12.72 -2.14 -8.46
CA VAL A 96 -11.97 -1.26 -7.54
C VAL A 96 -10.85 -2.02 -6.84
N ILE A 97 -9.66 -1.43 -6.72
CA ILE A 97 -8.57 -2.04 -5.93
C ILE A 97 -9.03 -2.14 -4.49
N SER A 98 -8.98 -3.36 -3.95
CA SER A 98 -9.21 -3.63 -2.55
C SER A 98 -7.90 -3.66 -1.77
N GLU A 99 -6.82 -4.19 -2.37
CA GLU A 99 -5.53 -4.31 -1.71
C GLU A 99 -4.37 -4.46 -2.71
N ALA A 100 -3.17 -4.08 -2.27
CA ALA A 100 -1.92 -4.37 -2.96
C ALA A 100 -0.84 -4.83 -1.97
N TRP A 101 -0.02 -5.81 -2.34
CA TRP A 101 1.08 -6.30 -1.49
C TRP A 101 2.22 -6.84 -2.33
N ASN A 102 3.41 -6.90 -1.75
CA ASN A 102 4.54 -7.57 -2.37
C ASN A 102 4.82 -8.93 -1.70
N MET A 103 5.34 -9.86 -2.49
CA MET A 103 5.88 -11.14 -2.03
C MET A 103 6.92 -11.60 -3.07
N ASP A 104 7.88 -12.40 -2.65
CA ASP A 104 8.82 -13.11 -3.53
C ASP A 104 8.52 -14.60 -3.33
N LEU A 105 7.63 -15.15 -4.16
CA LEU A 105 7.06 -16.48 -3.94
C LEU A 105 8.03 -17.59 -4.37
N ASP A 106 8.80 -17.39 -5.43
CA ASP A 106 9.77 -18.38 -5.91
C ASP A 106 11.20 -18.17 -5.36
N ASN A 107 11.40 -17.16 -4.51
CA ASN A 107 12.64 -16.84 -3.80
C ASN A 107 13.80 -16.55 -4.76
N ASP A 108 13.52 -15.88 -5.88
CA ASP A 108 14.52 -15.52 -6.87
C ASP A 108 15.15 -14.13 -6.63
N GLY A 109 14.61 -13.38 -5.66
CA GLY A 109 15.07 -12.06 -5.25
C GLY A 109 14.52 -10.90 -6.09
N ASN A 110 13.75 -11.18 -7.14
CA ASN A 110 12.94 -10.19 -7.82
C ASN A 110 11.64 -9.99 -7.04
N PRO A 111 11.18 -8.75 -6.84
CA PRO A 111 9.93 -8.54 -6.12
C PRO A 111 8.72 -8.72 -7.05
N GLU A 112 7.73 -9.51 -6.64
CA GLU A 112 6.39 -9.47 -7.22
C GLU A 112 5.47 -8.49 -6.49
N ILE A 113 4.61 -7.82 -7.25
CA ILE A 113 3.51 -7.00 -6.76
C ILE A 113 2.17 -7.64 -7.14
N TYR A 114 1.32 -7.82 -6.14
CA TYR A 114 -0.01 -8.40 -6.20
C TYR A 114 -1.03 -7.29 -6.08
N ILE A 115 -1.92 -7.17 -7.06
CA ILE A 115 -2.97 -6.15 -7.13
C ILE A 115 -4.33 -6.84 -7.11
N GLN A 116 -5.00 -6.80 -5.96
CA GLN A 116 -6.32 -7.39 -5.78
C GLN A 116 -7.41 -6.33 -5.98
N TYR A 117 -8.46 -6.70 -6.70
CA TYR A 117 -9.58 -5.83 -6.96
C TYR A 117 -10.90 -6.58 -6.93
N LEU A 118 -11.95 -5.88 -6.49
CA LEU A 118 -13.33 -6.34 -6.50
C LEU A 118 -13.95 -5.96 -7.84
N ILE A 119 -14.33 -6.94 -8.66
CA ILE A 119 -14.99 -6.70 -9.96
C ILE A 119 -16.50 -6.52 -9.79
N ARG A 120 -17.09 -7.20 -8.80
CA ARG A 120 -18.51 -7.09 -8.42
C ARG A 120 -18.67 -7.58 -6.98
N LYS A 121 -19.88 -7.50 -6.43
CA LYS A 121 -20.16 -7.92 -5.04
C LYS A 121 -19.63 -9.34 -4.77
N ASN A 122 -18.66 -9.45 -3.86
CA ASN A 122 -18.00 -10.68 -3.41
C ASN A 122 -17.14 -11.42 -4.46
N THR A 123 -16.91 -10.87 -5.65
CA THR A 123 -15.98 -11.46 -6.63
C THR A 123 -14.68 -10.68 -6.65
N ASN A 124 -13.58 -11.32 -6.22
CA ASN A 124 -12.23 -10.78 -6.33
C ASN A 124 -11.52 -11.27 -7.59
N ASP A 125 -10.59 -10.46 -8.07
CA ASP A 125 -9.62 -10.83 -9.09
C ASP A 125 -8.24 -10.30 -8.70
N LEU A 126 -7.20 -10.85 -9.33
CA LEU A 126 -5.81 -10.66 -8.93
C LEU A 126 -4.92 -10.54 -10.17
N ASN A 127 -4.26 -9.40 -10.32
CA ASN A 127 -3.14 -9.26 -11.23
C ASN A 127 -1.83 -9.35 -10.44
N VAL A 128 -0.84 -10.03 -11.01
CA VAL A 128 0.50 -10.14 -10.40
C VAL A 128 1.53 -9.73 -11.44
N TYR A 129 2.52 -8.95 -11.02
CA TYR A 129 3.65 -8.55 -11.84
C TYR A 129 4.96 -8.76 -11.10
N GLU A 130 5.94 -9.37 -11.76
CA GLU A 130 7.32 -9.44 -11.30
C GLU A 130 8.08 -8.23 -11.83
N TYR A 131 8.89 -7.58 -10.99
CA TYR A 131 9.84 -6.59 -11.48
C TYR A 131 11.22 -7.20 -11.67
N ALA A 132 11.55 -7.49 -12.93
CA ALA A 132 12.82 -8.08 -13.32
C ALA A 132 13.33 -7.43 -14.62
N ASN A 133 14.64 -7.48 -14.86
CA ASN A 133 15.25 -6.96 -16.09
C ASN A 133 14.85 -5.50 -16.42
N ASN A 134 14.70 -4.67 -15.39
CA ASN A 134 14.34 -3.25 -15.51
C ASN A 134 12.93 -2.98 -16.08
N GLY A 135 12.00 -3.92 -15.89
CA GLY A 135 10.61 -3.81 -16.33
C GLY A 135 9.66 -4.66 -15.49
N PHE A 136 8.36 -4.45 -15.69
CA PHE A 136 7.30 -5.24 -15.06
C PHE A 136 6.84 -6.34 -16.02
N ASN A 137 6.96 -7.60 -15.61
CA ASN A 137 6.49 -8.76 -16.34
C ASN A 137 5.20 -9.25 -15.71
N LYS A 138 4.12 -9.39 -16.49
CA LYS A 138 2.87 -9.92 -15.96
C LYS A 138 2.99 -11.42 -15.72
N ILE A 139 2.70 -11.86 -14.50
CA ILE A 139 2.64 -13.28 -14.16
C ILE A 139 1.27 -13.82 -14.55
N SER A 140 1.26 -14.93 -15.30
CA SER A 140 0.04 -15.56 -15.76
C SER A 140 -0.49 -16.60 -14.76
N PHE A 141 -1.82 -16.67 -14.62
CA PHE A 141 -2.49 -17.74 -13.89
C PHE A 141 -2.92 -18.85 -14.86
N PRO A 142 -2.83 -20.12 -14.45
CA PRO A 142 -3.41 -21.20 -15.22
C PRO A 142 -4.94 -21.09 -15.15
N GLY A 143 -5.61 -21.41 -16.25
CA GLY A 143 -7.07 -21.54 -16.24
C GLY A 143 -7.52 -22.67 -15.32
N LEU A 144 -8.78 -22.63 -14.88
CA LEU A 144 -9.40 -23.74 -14.15
C LEU A 144 -9.37 -25.04 -14.98
N SER A 145 -9.21 -26.19 -14.31
CA SER A 145 -9.31 -27.50 -14.96
C SER A 145 -10.68 -27.69 -15.63
N SER A 146 -10.78 -28.56 -16.63
CA SER A 146 -12.06 -28.82 -17.32
C SER A 146 -13.17 -29.29 -16.36
N GLU A 147 -12.80 -29.98 -15.28
CA GLU A 147 -13.73 -30.37 -14.21
C GLU A 147 -14.19 -29.15 -13.41
N ASN A 148 -13.24 -28.32 -12.94
CA ASN A 148 -13.55 -27.14 -12.13
C ASN A 148 -14.24 -26.04 -12.95
N LYS A 149 -14.11 -26.02 -14.28
CA LYS A 149 -14.88 -25.11 -15.14
C LYS A 149 -16.36 -25.45 -15.15
N LYS A 150 -16.74 -26.72 -14.96
CA LYS A 150 -18.15 -27.13 -14.91
C LYS A 150 -18.76 -26.64 -13.61
N GLY A 151 -19.75 -25.76 -13.70
CA GLY A 151 -20.43 -25.23 -12.51
C GLY A 151 -19.74 -24.04 -11.85
N TYR A 152 -18.59 -23.58 -12.36
CA TYR A 152 -17.94 -22.36 -11.89
C TYR A 152 -18.76 -21.12 -12.23
N LYS A 153 -18.91 -20.20 -11.26
CA LYS A 153 -19.70 -18.96 -11.39
C LYS A 153 -18.96 -17.69 -10.95
N GLY A 154 -17.70 -17.79 -10.54
CA GLY A 154 -16.94 -16.70 -9.93
C GLY A 154 -16.95 -16.78 -8.40
N ASP A 155 -16.86 -15.62 -7.75
CA ASP A 155 -16.81 -15.43 -6.28
C ASP A 155 -15.55 -15.99 -5.60
N ASP A 156 -14.49 -16.07 -6.40
CA ASP A 156 -13.17 -16.51 -6.00
C ASP A 156 -12.57 -15.60 -4.94
N GLN A 157 -11.85 -16.22 -4.00
CA GLN A 157 -11.10 -15.49 -2.98
C GLN A 157 -9.64 -15.89 -3.05
N PHE A 158 -8.77 -14.88 -3.12
CA PHE A 158 -7.33 -15.07 -3.04
C PHE A 158 -6.86 -14.74 -1.63
N TYR A 159 -5.95 -15.56 -1.09
CA TYR A 159 -5.38 -15.32 0.23
C TYR A 159 -3.98 -15.94 0.34
N ILE A 160 -3.18 -15.37 1.24
CA ILE A 160 -1.88 -15.90 1.61
C ILE A 160 -2.03 -16.75 2.87
N LYS A 161 -1.42 -17.93 2.88
CA LYS A 161 -1.31 -18.77 4.07
C LYS A 161 0.06 -19.45 4.09
N ASN A 162 0.80 -19.31 5.19
CA ASN A 162 2.13 -19.90 5.35
C ASN A 162 3.13 -19.53 4.22
N GLY A 163 3.01 -18.32 3.65
CA GLY A 163 3.86 -17.87 2.55
C GLY A 163 3.41 -18.34 1.17
N ASP A 164 2.37 -19.18 1.07
CA ASP A 164 1.82 -19.64 -0.21
C ASP A 164 0.58 -18.84 -0.62
N LEU A 165 0.40 -18.66 -1.93
CA LEU A 165 -0.82 -18.09 -2.51
C LEU A 165 -1.87 -19.18 -2.77
N PHE A 166 -3.08 -18.95 -2.28
CA PHE A 166 -4.24 -19.80 -2.52
C PHE A 166 -5.38 -19.05 -3.19
N ARG A 167 -6.24 -19.81 -3.86
CA ARG A 167 -7.53 -19.37 -4.38
C ARG A 167 -8.62 -20.38 -4.02
N THR A 168 -9.71 -19.91 -3.43
CA THR A 168 -10.94 -20.71 -3.33
C THR A 168 -11.80 -20.49 -4.56
N VAL A 169 -12.40 -21.57 -5.06
CA VAL A 169 -13.20 -21.62 -6.27
C VAL A 169 -14.53 -22.30 -5.95
N PRO A 170 -15.64 -21.55 -5.91
CA PRO A 170 -16.98 -22.11 -5.76
C PRO A 170 -17.44 -22.85 -7.02
N ILE A 171 -17.87 -24.10 -6.86
CA ILE A 171 -18.35 -24.99 -7.92
C ILE A 171 -19.79 -25.39 -7.61
N VAL A 172 -20.73 -25.02 -8.49
CA VAL A 172 -22.15 -25.36 -8.37
C VAL A 172 -22.45 -26.64 -9.13
N THR A 173 -23.00 -27.64 -8.43
CA THR A 173 -23.45 -28.90 -9.00
C THR A 173 -24.95 -29.08 -8.82
N ILE A 174 -25.60 -29.68 -9.82
CA ILE A 174 -27.02 -30.05 -9.75
C ILE A 174 -27.09 -31.57 -9.90
N ASP A 175 -27.55 -32.25 -8.85
CA ASP A 175 -27.79 -33.69 -8.87
C ASP A 175 -29.22 -33.96 -8.43
N SER A 176 -29.97 -34.69 -9.24
CA SER A 176 -31.35 -35.11 -8.94
C SER A 176 -32.27 -33.94 -8.51
N GLY A 177 -32.08 -32.77 -9.13
CA GLY A 177 -32.83 -31.54 -8.84
C GLY A 177 -32.34 -30.72 -7.64
N LYS A 178 -31.32 -31.19 -6.91
CA LYS A 178 -30.72 -30.47 -5.77
C LYS A 178 -29.47 -29.71 -6.19
N THR A 179 -29.48 -28.40 -5.98
CA THR A 179 -28.30 -27.54 -6.15
C THR A 179 -27.42 -27.59 -4.91
N THR A 180 -26.12 -27.83 -5.10
CA THR A 180 -25.10 -27.80 -4.04
C THR A 180 -23.91 -26.96 -4.51
N THR A 181 -23.30 -26.20 -3.61
CA THR A 181 -22.07 -25.45 -3.86
C THR A 181 -20.92 -26.09 -3.08
N LEU A 182 -19.91 -26.58 -3.80
CA LEU A 182 -18.66 -27.08 -3.25
C LEU A 182 -17.59 -26.00 -3.38
N VAL A 183 -16.76 -25.80 -2.35
CA VAL A 183 -15.63 -24.86 -2.43
C VAL A 183 -14.35 -25.65 -2.58
N LYS A 184 -13.71 -25.54 -3.75
CA LYS A 184 -12.38 -26.13 -4.00
C LYS A 184 -11.30 -25.12 -3.66
N THR A 185 -10.16 -25.60 -3.16
CA THR A 185 -9.00 -24.75 -2.86
C THR A 185 -7.85 -25.10 -3.79
N LEU A 186 -7.32 -24.09 -4.47
CA LEU A 186 -6.13 -24.19 -5.32
C LEU A 186 -4.94 -23.55 -4.61
N GLN A 187 -3.82 -24.23 -4.55
CA GLN A 187 -2.52 -23.67 -4.18
C GLN A 187 -1.74 -23.33 -5.45
N TYR A 188 -1.15 -22.15 -5.48
CA TYR A 188 -0.29 -21.71 -6.58
C TYR A 188 1.18 -21.85 -6.23
N SER A 189 1.95 -22.32 -7.21
CA SER A 189 3.41 -22.30 -7.19
C SER A 189 3.91 -21.47 -8.36
N LEU A 190 4.83 -20.54 -8.11
CA LEU A 190 5.43 -19.69 -9.14
C LEU A 190 6.69 -20.37 -9.69
N ARG A 191 6.87 -20.32 -11.02
CA ARG A 191 8.12 -20.70 -11.68
C ARG A 191 8.37 -19.75 -12.84
N GLY A 192 9.27 -18.79 -12.65
CA GLY A 192 9.40 -17.67 -13.58
C GLY A 192 8.08 -16.94 -13.72
N ASN A 193 7.71 -16.49 -14.92
CA ASN A 193 6.52 -15.64 -15.12
C ASN A 193 5.17 -16.36 -15.19
N SER A 194 5.00 -17.52 -14.55
CA SER A 194 3.74 -18.26 -14.60
C SER A 194 3.48 -19.09 -13.34
N PHE A 195 2.23 -19.05 -12.86
CA PHE A 195 1.76 -19.94 -11.82
C PHE A 195 1.40 -21.32 -12.37
N ALA A 196 1.69 -22.36 -11.61
CA ALA A 196 1.03 -23.66 -11.69
C ALA A 196 0.08 -23.82 -10.51
N ALA A 197 -1.08 -24.46 -10.74
CA ALA A 197 -2.10 -24.69 -9.72
C ALA A 197 -2.20 -26.16 -9.35
N SER A 198 -2.34 -26.44 -8.05
CA SER A 198 -2.66 -27.77 -7.53
C SER A 198 -3.87 -27.69 -6.61
N GLU A 199 -4.78 -28.65 -6.70
CA GLU A 199 -5.95 -28.71 -5.82
C GLU A 199 -5.54 -29.28 -4.46
N VAL A 200 -5.83 -28.55 -3.39
CA VAL A 200 -5.59 -28.99 -2.02
C VAL A 200 -6.70 -29.96 -1.63
N LYS A 201 -6.36 -31.24 -1.53
CA LYS A 201 -7.25 -32.26 -0.98
C LYS A 201 -7.07 -32.30 0.53
N TYR A 202 -8.07 -31.85 1.28
CA TYR A 202 -8.12 -32.16 2.71
C TYR A 202 -8.36 -33.67 2.83
N LYS A 203 -7.45 -34.38 3.50
CA LYS A 203 -7.76 -35.73 3.97
C LYS A 203 -8.77 -35.55 5.09
N GLU A 204 -9.97 -36.09 4.91
CA GLU A 204 -10.93 -36.29 6.00
C GLU A 204 -10.33 -37.24 7.06
#